data_AF-A0A2V9YGL8-F1
#
_entry.id   AF-A0A2V9YGL8-F1
#
_cell.length_a   1.000
_cell.length_b   1.000
_cell.length_c   1.000
_cell.angle_alpha   90.00
_cell.angle_beta   90.00
_cell.angle_gamma   90.00
#
_symmetry.space_group_name_H-M   'P 1'
#
loop_
_entity.id
_entity.type
_entity.pdbx_description
1 polymer ?
#
loop_
_entity_poly.entity_id
_entity_poly.type
_entity_poly.pdbx_seq_one_letter_code
_entity_poly.pdbx_strand_id
1 'polypeptide(L)'
;MFSRRSRLVAFTCVLNDAIATTLAFLLAYLIRVWVGQREFLNLHAIYGLRTYLPILFAALVLFPCWGYVLGAYRQVELRRPRDLASDVVKMTILGLFSLLTGLFLSKGEYVSRSFLLVFAVVEFLLLAANRWLLMVGGTWFRTRPARRRHFVIVGTSAGAGELASLFEEGERFGLSLLAFVYTGDHQPSPPPGLRGTYSVLPRERLSELLHNHIVDEVVFAVDKEELLGLEPLMHQCEEEGVHMRVQLDFLPQGFSHVFVEHLSHVPLLTFASSPQNEFALFFKRVIDLVISAVTLTLLSPLFVILA
;
A
#
# COMPACT_ATOMS: atom_id res chain seq x y z
N MET A 1 10.68 6.05 8.40
CA MET A 1 11.38 5.03 7.57
C MET A 1 10.43 4.10 6.81
N PHE A 2 9.37 3.55 7.43
CA PHE A 2 8.33 2.75 6.74
C PHE A 2 7.70 3.47 5.54
N SER A 3 7.45 4.77 5.63
CA SER A 3 6.92 5.59 4.54
C SER A 3 7.88 5.74 3.35
N ARG A 4 9.19 5.96 3.59
CA ARG A 4 10.19 6.14 2.52
C ARG A 4 10.47 4.84 1.76
N ARG A 5 10.60 3.72 2.48
CA ARG A 5 10.71 2.39 1.87
C ARG A 5 9.43 2.00 1.13
N SER A 6 8.26 2.29 1.70
CA SER A 6 6.97 2.07 1.02
C SER A 6 6.84 2.87 -0.28
N ARG A 7 7.34 4.12 -0.34
CA ARG A 7 7.32 4.91 -1.59
C ARG A 7 8.23 4.32 -2.65
N LEU A 8 9.43 3.86 -2.27
CA LEU A 8 10.37 3.25 -3.21
C LEU A 8 9.81 1.93 -3.77
N VAL A 9 9.24 1.08 -2.90
CA VAL A 9 8.56 -0.16 -3.32
C VAL A 9 7.35 0.14 -4.22
N ALA A 10 6.56 1.17 -3.90
CA ALA A 10 5.45 1.60 -4.73
C ALA A 10 5.91 2.04 -6.12
N PHE A 11 6.99 2.82 -6.20
CA PHE A 11 7.58 3.25 -7.47
C PHE A 11 8.08 2.07 -8.32
N THR A 12 8.79 1.12 -7.70
CA THR A 12 9.21 -0.11 -8.39
C THR A 12 8.02 -0.93 -8.88
N CYS A 13 6.92 -0.99 -8.13
CA CYS A 13 5.70 -1.67 -8.56
C CYS A 13 5.06 -0.98 -9.78
N VAL A 14 4.96 0.36 -9.77
CA VAL A 14 4.43 1.12 -10.92
C VAL A 14 5.27 0.88 -12.18
N LEU A 15 6.60 0.89 -12.05
CA LEU A 15 7.49 0.63 -13.16
C LEU A 15 7.33 -0.81 -13.70
N ASN A 16 7.24 -1.80 -12.81
CA ASN A 16 7.05 -3.19 -13.20
C ASN A 16 5.68 -3.42 -13.86
N ASP A 17 4.64 -2.75 -13.38
CA ASP A 17 3.31 -2.79 -14.01
C ASP A 17 3.35 -2.15 -15.40
N ALA A 18 4.03 -1.01 -15.59
CA ALA A 18 4.16 -0.39 -16.91
C ALA A 18 4.92 -1.28 -17.92
N ILE A 19 5.94 -2.00 -17.45
CA ILE A 19 6.65 -3.00 -18.26
C ILE A 19 5.72 -4.16 -18.60
N ALA A 20 4.96 -4.68 -17.63
CA ALA A 20 3.97 -5.73 -17.85
C ALA A 20 2.90 -5.30 -18.86
N THR A 21 2.35 -4.10 -18.75
CA THR A 21 1.39 -3.54 -19.70
C THR A 21 1.95 -3.45 -21.11
N THR A 22 3.21 -3.02 -21.25
CA THR A 22 3.89 -2.99 -22.56
C THR A 22 4.05 -4.40 -23.14
N LEU A 23 4.52 -5.35 -22.33
CA LEU A 23 4.70 -6.73 -22.74
C LEU A 23 3.36 -7.40 -23.07
N ALA A 24 2.32 -7.18 -22.27
CA ALA A 24 0.98 -7.69 -22.50
C ALA A 24 0.42 -7.21 -23.84
N PHE A 25 0.63 -5.93 -24.15
CA PHE A 25 0.19 -5.34 -25.41
C PHE A 25 0.89 -5.96 -26.61
N LEU A 26 2.22 -6.08 -26.54
CA LEU A 26 3.02 -6.69 -27.61
C LEU A 26 2.68 -8.18 -27.79
N LEU A 27 2.55 -8.93 -26.71
CA LEU A 27 2.16 -10.34 -26.74
C LEU A 27 0.75 -10.50 -27.30
N ALA A 28 -0.20 -9.67 -26.86
CA ALA A 28 -1.55 -9.68 -27.40
C ALA A 28 -1.54 -9.41 -28.89
N TYR A 29 -0.75 -8.44 -29.37
CA TYR A 29 -0.61 -8.13 -30.79
C TYR A 29 -0.04 -9.33 -31.57
N LEU A 30 1.05 -9.93 -31.08
CA LEU A 30 1.67 -11.11 -31.71
C LEU A 30 0.72 -12.32 -31.76
N ILE A 31 0.02 -12.61 -30.66
CA ILE A 31 -1.00 -13.67 -30.60
C ILE A 31 -2.07 -13.40 -31.65
N ARG A 32 -2.56 -12.16 -31.73
CA ARG A 32 -3.66 -11.81 -32.64
C ARG A 32 -3.23 -11.82 -34.11
N VAL A 33 -1.97 -11.47 -34.42
CA VAL A 33 -1.39 -11.61 -35.77
C VAL A 33 -1.24 -13.09 -36.13
N TRP A 34 -0.71 -13.90 -35.22
CA TRP A 34 -0.52 -15.33 -35.44
C TRP A 34 -1.86 -16.08 -35.61
N VAL A 35 -2.85 -15.76 -34.78
CA VAL A 35 -4.21 -16.31 -34.89
C VAL A 35 -4.94 -15.79 -36.13
N GLY A 36 -4.70 -14.55 -36.57
CA GLY A 36 -5.29 -14.02 -37.81
C GLY A 36 -4.72 -14.63 -39.09
N GLN A 37 -3.50 -15.17 -39.05
CA GLN A 37 -2.87 -15.88 -40.17
C GLN A 37 -3.38 -17.30 -40.36
N ARG A 38 -3.87 -17.93 -39.29
CA ARG A 38 -4.57 -19.21 -39.36
C ARG A 38 -6.06 -18.87 -39.53
N GLU A 39 -6.70 -19.30 -40.61
CA GLU A 39 -8.15 -19.08 -40.88
C GLU A 39 -9.11 -19.70 -39.83
N PHE A 40 -8.63 -19.99 -38.62
CA PHE A 40 -9.30 -20.73 -37.56
C PHE A 40 -10.57 -20.04 -37.02
N LEU A 41 -10.73 -18.71 -37.21
CA LEU A 41 -11.82 -17.94 -36.61
C LEU A 41 -12.44 -16.83 -37.50
N ASN A 42 -12.12 -16.77 -38.81
CA ASN A 42 -12.61 -15.70 -39.72
C ASN A 42 -12.44 -14.28 -39.14
N LEU A 43 -11.33 -14.04 -38.44
CA LEU A 43 -11.07 -12.74 -37.82
C LEU A 43 -10.43 -11.81 -38.84
N HIS A 44 -11.01 -10.62 -39.00
CA HIS A 44 -10.47 -9.58 -39.88
C HIS A 44 -8.98 -9.30 -39.57
N ALA A 45 -8.21 -9.04 -40.63
CA ALA A 45 -6.81 -8.65 -40.55
C ALA A 45 -6.65 -7.39 -39.70
N ILE A 46 -5.59 -7.36 -38.89
CA ILE A 46 -5.31 -6.31 -37.93
C ILE A 46 -4.39 -5.28 -38.60
N TYR A 47 -4.60 -4.00 -38.29
CA TYR A 47 -3.72 -2.92 -38.77
C TYR A 47 -2.30 -3.05 -38.19
N GLY A 48 -1.32 -2.36 -38.81
CA GLY A 48 0.04 -2.34 -38.29
C GLY A 48 0.13 -1.76 -36.88
N LEU A 49 1.14 -2.17 -36.12
CA LEU A 49 1.39 -1.77 -34.72
C LEU A 49 1.32 -0.24 -34.49
N ARG A 50 1.72 0.58 -35.48
CA ARG A 50 1.68 2.05 -35.40
C ARG A 50 0.28 2.59 -35.11
N THR A 51 -0.76 1.98 -35.68
CA THR A 51 -2.16 2.37 -35.48
C THR A 51 -2.63 2.08 -34.04
N TYR A 52 -1.97 1.16 -33.36
CA TYR A 52 -2.27 0.72 -31.99
C TYR A 52 -1.46 1.46 -30.92
N LEU A 53 -0.42 2.23 -31.29
CA LEU A 53 0.41 2.99 -30.35
C LEU A 53 -0.39 3.97 -29.46
N PRO A 54 -1.39 4.72 -29.96
CA PRO A 54 -2.20 5.59 -29.09
C PRO A 54 -2.90 4.83 -27.96
N ILE A 55 -3.31 3.58 -28.23
CA ILE A 55 -3.98 2.71 -27.25
C ILE A 55 -2.98 2.19 -26.22
N LEU A 56 -1.76 1.86 -26.65
CA LEU A 56 -0.67 1.51 -25.74
C LEU A 56 -0.34 2.67 -24.79
N PHE A 57 -0.21 3.89 -25.31
CA PHE A 57 0.01 5.07 -24.49
C PHE A 57 -1.15 5.32 -23.52
N ALA A 58 -2.40 5.17 -23.97
CA ALA A 58 -3.56 5.26 -23.09
C ALA A 58 -3.53 4.19 -21.99
N ALA A 59 -3.19 2.93 -22.32
CA ALA A 59 -3.08 1.85 -21.34
C ALA A 59 -1.98 2.11 -20.30
N LEU A 60 -0.81 2.60 -20.73
CA LEU A 60 0.31 2.95 -19.85
C LEU A 60 -0.03 4.06 -18.85
N VAL A 61 -1.01 4.91 -19.14
CA VAL A 61 -1.49 5.94 -18.20
C VAL A 61 -2.64 5.40 -17.34
N LEU A 62 -3.63 4.73 -17.97
CA LEU A 62 -4.85 4.30 -17.30
C LEU A 62 -4.60 3.23 -16.23
N PHE A 63 -3.77 2.23 -16.51
CA PHE A 63 -3.56 1.12 -15.57
C PHE A 63 -2.84 1.56 -14.28
N PRO A 64 -1.72 2.30 -14.33
CA PRO A 64 -1.12 2.88 -13.12
C PRO A 64 -2.04 3.87 -12.40
N CYS A 65 -2.84 4.66 -13.14
CA CYS A 65 -3.80 5.58 -12.55
C CYS A 65 -4.85 4.82 -11.72
N TRP A 66 -5.45 3.76 -12.27
CA TRP A 66 -6.38 2.91 -11.52
C TRP A 66 -5.70 2.20 -10.34
N GLY A 67 -4.46 1.72 -10.50
CA GLY A 67 -3.69 1.16 -9.40
C GLY A 67 -3.47 2.15 -8.26
N TYR A 68 -3.27 3.43 -8.57
CA TYR A 68 -3.15 4.49 -7.58
C TYR A 68 -4.49 4.78 -6.88
N VAL A 69 -5.57 4.94 -7.64
CA VAL A 69 -6.93 5.20 -7.12
C VAL A 69 -7.42 4.06 -6.21
N LEU A 70 -7.16 2.81 -6.59
CA LEU A 70 -7.50 1.63 -5.79
C LEU A 70 -6.56 1.43 -4.58
N GLY A 71 -5.48 2.20 -4.50
CA GLY A 71 -4.46 2.04 -3.46
C GLY A 71 -3.68 0.72 -3.59
N ALA A 72 -3.66 0.11 -4.77
CA ALA A 72 -2.97 -1.16 -5.04
C ALA A 72 -1.45 -1.07 -4.82
N TYR A 73 -0.88 0.14 -4.82
CA TYR A 73 0.53 0.40 -4.54
C TYR A 73 0.84 0.73 -3.08
N ARG A 74 -0.16 0.85 -2.21
CA ARG A 74 0.02 1.25 -0.81
C ARG A 74 0.27 0.02 0.06
N GLN A 75 1.42 0.01 0.73
CA GLN A 75 1.82 -1.04 1.68
C GLN A 75 1.70 -2.45 1.10
N VAL A 76 2.07 -2.65 -0.17
CA VAL A 76 2.05 -3.95 -0.87
C VAL A 76 2.73 -5.04 -0.05
N GLU A 77 3.76 -4.67 0.70
CA GLU A 77 4.54 -5.56 1.57
C GLU A 77 3.76 -6.18 2.74
N LEU A 78 2.62 -5.59 3.14
CA LEU A 78 1.81 -5.98 4.31
C LEU A 78 0.41 -6.51 3.93
N ARG A 79 0.03 -6.45 2.64
CA ARG A 79 -1.30 -6.87 2.17
C ARG A 79 -1.44 -8.38 2.11
N ARG A 80 -2.66 -8.88 2.35
CA ARG A 80 -2.97 -10.31 2.22
C ARG A 80 -3.03 -10.69 0.73
N PRO A 81 -2.73 -11.94 0.35
CA PRO A 81 -2.74 -12.37 -1.05
C PRO A 81 -4.12 -12.20 -1.71
N ARG A 82 -5.20 -12.36 -0.94
CA ARG A 82 -6.58 -12.12 -1.39
C ARG A 82 -6.81 -10.67 -1.81
N ASP A 83 -6.25 -9.72 -1.07
CA ASP A 83 -6.41 -8.29 -1.35
C ASP A 83 -5.65 -7.92 -2.62
N LEU A 84 -4.42 -8.45 -2.77
CA LEU A 84 -3.63 -8.27 -3.99
C LEU A 84 -4.30 -8.86 -5.23
N ALA A 85 -4.91 -10.04 -5.13
CA ALA A 85 -5.67 -10.64 -6.22
C ALA A 85 -6.90 -9.79 -6.57
N SER A 86 -7.62 -9.29 -5.56
CA SER A 86 -8.77 -8.38 -5.78
C SER A 86 -8.35 -7.09 -6.48
N ASP A 87 -7.21 -6.52 -6.09
CA ASP A 87 -6.67 -5.30 -6.70
C ASP A 87 -6.34 -5.53 -8.18
N VAL A 88 -5.68 -6.63 -8.54
CA VAL A 88 -5.35 -6.97 -9.94
C VAL A 88 -6.61 -7.14 -10.79
N VAL A 89 -7.63 -7.85 -10.26
CA VAL A 89 -8.92 -8.00 -10.95
C VAL A 89 -9.58 -6.64 -11.20
N LYS A 90 -9.66 -5.79 -10.17
CA LYS A 90 -10.26 -4.45 -10.28
C LYS A 90 -9.50 -3.57 -11.27
N MET A 91 -8.16 -3.56 -11.21
CA MET A 91 -7.30 -2.82 -12.13
C MET A 91 -7.53 -3.24 -13.58
N THR A 92 -7.60 -4.56 -13.82
CA THR A 92 -7.81 -5.09 -15.18
C THR A 92 -9.20 -4.72 -15.71
N ILE A 93 -10.26 -4.91 -14.92
CA ILE A 93 -11.63 -4.62 -15.33
C ILE A 93 -11.80 -3.11 -15.58
N LEU A 94 -11.36 -2.26 -14.65
CA LEU A 94 -11.49 -0.81 -14.79
C LEU A 94 -10.62 -0.26 -15.92
N GLY A 95 -9.41 -0.80 -16.09
CA GLY A 95 -8.52 -0.47 -17.21
C GLY A 95 -9.12 -0.83 -18.56
N LEU A 96 -9.62 -2.06 -18.71
CA LEU A 96 -10.31 -2.51 -19.93
C LEU A 96 -11.56 -1.66 -20.21
N PHE A 97 -12.39 -1.42 -19.20
CA PHE A 97 -13.60 -0.61 -19.34
C PHE A 97 -13.27 0.84 -19.77
N SER A 98 -12.21 1.41 -19.22
CA SER A 98 -11.73 2.75 -19.59
C SER A 98 -11.24 2.80 -21.04
N LEU A 99 -10.50 1.79 -21.48
CA LEU A 99 -10.05 1.67 -22.87
C LEU A 99 -11.23 1.51 -23.84
N LEU A 100 -12.19 0.65 -23.54
CA LEU A 100 -13.39 0.45 -24.36
C LEU A 100 -14.21 1.75 -24.46
N THR A 101 -14.39 2.44 -23.34
CA THR A 101 -15.11 3.72 -23.30
C THR A 101 -14.40 4.79 -24.12
N GLY A 102 -13.08 4.92 -23.98
CA GLY A 102 -12.28 5.87 -24.77
C GLY A 102 -12.34 5.58 -26.27
N LEU A 103 -12.32 4.30 -26.66
CA LEU A 103 -12.47 3.89 -28.06
C LEU A 103 -13.87 4.16 -28.62
N PHE A 104 -14.91 3.95 -27.82
CA PHE A 104 -16.28 4.27 -28.21
C PHE A 104 -16.48 5.77 -28.43
N LEU A 105 -15.97 6.61 -27.51
CA LEU A 105 -16.07 8.06 -27.60
C LEU A 105 -15.27 8.64 -28.79
N SER A 106 -14.11 8.06 -29.10
CA SER A 106 -13.29 8.45 -30.24
C SER A 106 -13.75 7.88 -31.57
N LYS A 107 -14.84 7.10 -31.60
CA LYS A 107 -15.32 6.36 -32.78
C LYS A 107 -14.22 5.49 -33.41
N GLY A 108 -13.38 4.88 -32.58
CA GLY A 108 -12.24 4.05 -32.96
C GLY A 108 -12.64 2.66 -33.48
N GLU A 109 -13.49 2.59 -34.51
CA GLU A 109 -14.02 1.34 -35.07
C GLU A 109 -12.95 0.44 -35.72
N TYR A 110 -11.77 1.00 -36.01
CA TYR A 110 -10.61 0.27 -36.54
C TYR A 110 -9.98 -0.71 -35.53
N VAL A 111 -10.35 -0.64 -34.26
CA VAL A 111 -9.79 -1.47 -33.20
C VAL A 111 -10.62 -2.74 -33.01
N SER A 112 -9.97 -3.89 -33.16
CA SER A 112 -10.65 -5.17 -32.90
C SER A 112 -10.97 -5.34 -31.41
N ARG A 113 -12.25 -5.52 -31.08
CA ARG A 113 -12.70 -5.79 -29.70
C ARG A 113 -12.07 -7.07 -29.12
N SER A 114 -11.88 -8.08 -29.97
CA SER A 114 -11.21 -9.32 -29.56
C SER A 114 -9.71 -9.12 -29.25
N PHE A 115 -9.03 -8.15 -29.89
CA PHE A 115 -7.66 -7.79 -29.51
C PHE A 115 -7.63 -7.24 -28.08
N LEU A 116 -8.57 -6.36 -27.72
CA LEU A 116 -8.66 -5.81 -26.36
C LEU A 116 -8.97 -6.89 -25.32
N LEU A 117 -9.78 -7.89 -25.66
CA LEU A 117 -10.02 -9.04 -24.78
C LEU A 117 -8.76 -9.88 -24.57
N VAL A 118 -8.04 -10.21 -25.63
CA VAL A 118 -6.76 -10.94 -25.52
C VAL A 118 -5.77 -10.13 -24.69
N PHE A 119 -5.67 -8.81 -24.95
CA PHE A 119 -4.85 -7.89 -24.16
C PHE A 119 -5.22 -7.92 -22.68
N ALA A 120 -6.51 -7.80 -22.33
CA ALA A 120 -6.94 -7.82 -20.94
C ALA A 120 -6.62 -9.14 -20.23
N VAL A 121 -6.74 -10.28 -20.91
CA VAL A 121 -6.39 -11.59 -20.34
C VAL A 121 -4.88 -11.70 -20.12
N VAL A 122 -4.06 -11.32 -21.10
CA VAL A 122 -2.60 -11.36 -20.95
C VAL A 122 -2.13 -10.38 -19.87
N GLU A 123 -2.74 -9.20 -19.82
CA GLU A 123 -2.46 -8.18 -18.81
C GLU A 123 -2.79 -8.68 -17.40
N PHE A 124 -3.97 -9.27 -17.21
CA PHE A 124 -4.35 -9.90 -15.95
C PHE A 124 -3.32 -10.94 -15.50
N LEU A 125 -2.90 -11.82 -16.42
CA LEU A 125 -1.93 -12.88 -16.12
C LEU A 125 -0.55 -12.31 -15.76
N LEU A 126 -0.06 -11.30 -16.47
CA LEU A 126 1.24 -10.68 -16.20
C LEU A 126 1.22 -9.87 -14.89
N LEU A 127 0.17 -9.10 -14.63
CA LEU A 127 0.02 -8.39 -13.35
C LEU A 127 -0.10 -9.36 -12.18
N ALA A 128 -0.88 -10.44 -12.33
CA ALA A 128 -1.01 -11.48 -11.31
C ALA A 128 0.33 -12.19 -11.06
N ALA A 129 1.06 -12.54 -12.12
CA ALA A 129 2.39 -13.13 -12.02
C ALA A 129 3.37 -12.18 -11.33
N ASN A 130 3.38 -10.90 -11.69
CA ASN A 130 4.22 -9.89 -11.04
C ASN A 130 3.94 -9.77 -9.54
N ARG A 131 2.66 -9.75 -9.14
CA ARG A 131 2.28 -9.73 -7.71
C ARG A 131 2.70 -11.02 -7.01
N TRP A 132 2.55 -12.18 -7.66
CA TRP A 132 3.03 -13.45 -7.14
C TRP A 132 4.54 -13.48 -6.94
N LEU A 133 5.33 -13.05 -7.93
CA LEU A 133 6.79 -12.95 -7.81
C LEU A 133 7.20 -11.99 -6.69
N LEU A 134 6.52 -10.85 -6.53
CA LEU A 134 6.79 -9.91 -5.43
C LEU A 134 6.50 -10.55 -4.06
N MET A 135 5.44 -11.33 -3.94
CA MET A 135 5.13 -12.06 -2.71
C MET A 135 6.16 -13.14 -2.39
N VAL A 136 6.47 -14.00 -3.37
CA VAL A 136 7.40 -15.13 -3.18
C VAL A 136 8.83 -14.63 -2.99
N GLY A 137 9.29 -13.70 -3.84
CA GLY A 137 10.58 -13.05 -3.70
C GLY A 137 10.69 -12.28 -2.40
N GLY A 138 9.67 -11.51 -2.04
CA GLY A 138 9.60 -10.81 -0.76
C GLY A 138 9.74 -11.76 0.42
N THR A 139 9.03 -12.89 0.41
CA THR A 139 9.13 -13.91 1.47
C THR A 139 10.53 -14.53 1.51
N TRP A 140 11.09 -14.95 0.36
CA TRP A 140 12.42 -15.57 0.30
C TRP A 140 13.55 -14.64 0.74
N PHE A 141 13.47 -13.35 0.42
CA PHE A 141 14.43 -12.34 0.89
C PHE A 141 14.23 -11.95 2.36
N ARG A 142 13.03 -12.15 2.94
CA ARG A 142 12.67 -11.76 4.32
C ARG A 142 12.80 -12.89 5.34
N THR A 143 12.76 -14.15 4.92
CA THR A 143 13.01 -15.30 5.81
C THR A 143 14.48 -15.46 6.17
N ARG A 144 15.39 -14.67 5.56
CA ARG A 144 16.78 -14.62 6.00
C ARG A 144 16.86 -14.01 7.40
N PRO A 145 17.45 -14.70 8.38
CA PRO A 145 17.52 -14.22 9.76
C PRO A 145 18.20 -12.84 9.86
N ALA A 146 19.15 -12.54 8.98
CA ALA A 146 19.85 -11.25 8.90
C ALA A 146 18.97 -10.04 8.50
N ARG A 147 17.69 -10.24 8.17
CA ARG A 147 16.77 -9.17 7.75
C ARG A 147 15.49 -9.11 8.57
N ARG A 148 15.40 -9.91 9.63
CA ARG A 148 14.34 -9.79 10.64
C ARG A 148 14.59 -8.51 11.44
N ARG A 149 13.51 -7.77 11.68
CA ARG A 149 13.51 -6.61 12.56
C ARG A 149 13.05 -7.05 13.93
N HIS A 150 13.90 -6.86 14.90
CA HIS A 150 13.65 -7.25 16.26
C HIS A 150 13.07 -6.09 17.05
N PHE A 151 11.95 -6.35 17.70
CA PHE A 151 11.20 -5.39 18.50
C PHE A 151 11.22 -5.80 19.96
N VAL A 152 11.32 -4.81 20.84
CA VAL A 152 11.08 -4.95 22.27
C VAL A 152 9.93 -4.04 22.65
N ILE A 153 8.98 -4.53 23.43
CA ILE A 153 7.87 -3.73 23.92
C ILE A 153 8.12 -3.36 25.38
N VAL A 154 8.07 -2.08 25.71
CA VAL A 154 8.08 -1.59 27.09
C VAL A 154 6.64 -1.37 27.52
N GLY A 155 6.22 -2.03 28.58
CA GLY A 155 4.84 -2.07 29.06
C GLY A 155 4.17 -3.43 28.86
N THR A 156 3.23 -3.76 29.74
CA THR A 156 2.40 -4.97 29.67
C THR A 156 0.90 -4.65 29.73
N SER A 157 0.55 -3.45 29.25
CA SER A 157 -0.83 -2.97 29.14
C SER A 157 -1.64 -3.78 28.10
N ALA A 158 -2.95 -3.57 28.06
CA ALA A 158 -3.79 -4.13 26.99
C ALA A 158 -3.32 -3.67 25.60
N GLY A 159 -2.91 -2.40 25.47
CA GLY A 159 -2.32 -1.86 24.24
C GLY A 159 -1.02 -2.55 23.83
N ALA A 160 -0.17 -2.93 24.79
CA ALA A 160 1.04 -3.73 24.54
C ALA A 160 0.70 -5.13 23.99
N GLY A 161 -0.37 -5.76 24.50
CA GLY A 161 -0.87 -7.05 24.01
C GLY A 161 -1.40 -6.97 22.57
N GLU A 162 -2.15 -5.92 22.24
CA GLU A 162 -2.62 -5.69 20.87
C GLU A 162 -1.42 -5.51 19.92
N LEU A 163 -0.45 -4.68 20.30
CA LEU A 163 0.74 -4.45 19.49
C LEU A 163 1.56 -5.74 19.27
N ALA A 164 1.67 -6.57 20.30
CA ALA A 164 2.34 -7.87 20.21
C ALA A 164 1.63 -8.82 19.25
N SER A 165 0.29 -8.87 19.29
CA SER A 165 -0.50 -9.66 18.33
C SER A 165 -0.29 -9.21 16.87
N LEU A 166 -0.15 -7.89 16.66
CA LEU A 166 0.18 -7.33 15.34
C LEU A 166 1.59 -7.70 14.88
N PHE A 167 2.56 -7.78 15.81
CA PHE A 167 3.90 -8.28 15.49
C PHE A 167 3.91 -9.78 15.17
N GLU A 168 3.13 -10.60 15.88
CA GLU A 168 2.95 -12.02 15.55
C GLU A 168 2.33 -12.21 14.16
N GLU A 169 1.27 -11.47 13.82
CA GLU A 169 0.70 -11.46 12.47
C GLU A 169 1.72 -10.97 11.41
N GLY A 170 2.63 -10.12 11.87
CA GLY A 170 3.71 -9.53 11.10
C GLY A 170 4.96 -10.39 10.96
N GLU A 171 5.06 -11.56 11.62
CA GLU A 171 6.23 -12.43 11.55
C GLU A 171 6.55 -12.88 10.12
N ARG A 172 5.50 -13.15 9.33
CA ARG A 172 5.62 -13.43 7.89
C ARG A 172 6.25 -12.29 7.08
N PHE A 173 6.24 -11.08 7.62
CA PHE A 173 6.85 -9.90 7.02
C PHE A 173 8.25 -9.59 7.57
N GLY A 174 8.80 -10.46 8.43
CA GLY A 174 10.11 -10.32 9.04
C GLY A 174 10.13 -9.45 10.29
N LEU A 175 8.99 -9.27 10.96
CA LEU A 175 8.95 -8.68 12.30
C LEU A 175 9.19 -9.79 13.34
N SER A 176 9.91 -9.50 14.41
CA SER A 176 10.17 -10.47 15.48
C SER A 176 10.07 -9.75 16.81
N LEU A 177 9.12 -10.15 17.66
CA LEU A 177 9.06 -9.68 19.03
C LEU A 177 10.05 -10.50 19.88
N LEU A 178 10.96 -9.84 20.61
CA LEU A 178 11.95 -10.51 21.46
C LEU A 178 11.47 -10.67 22.90
N ALA A 179 11.05 -9.55 23.50
CA ALA A 179 10.73 -9.50 24.92
C ALA A 179 9.77 -8.35 25.24
N PHE A 180 9.13 -8.48 26.40
CA PHE A 180 8.46 -7.39 27.08
C PHE A 180 9.35 -6.86 28.20
N VAL A 181 9.26 -5.57 28.45
CA VAL A 181 9.93 -4.89 29.56
C VAL A 181 8.88 -4.29 30.46
N TYR A 182 8.85 -4.67 31.74
CA TYR A 182 7.91 -4.11 32.70
C TYR A 182 8.54 -2.97 33.51
N THR A 183 7.68 -2.03 33.91
CA THR A 183 8.05 -0.76 34.55
C THR A 183 7.68 -0.71 36.04
N GLY A 184 6.74 -1.57 36.48
CA GLY A 184 6.28 -1.65 37.87
C GLY A 184 7.13 -2.58 38.76
N ASP A 185 6.76 -2.64 40.05
CA ASP A 185 7.52 -3.38 41.08
C ASP A 185 7.32 -4.90 41.04
N HIS A 186 6.32 -5.38 40.32
CA HIS A 186 6.00 -6.79 40.22
C HIS A 186 6.09 -7.27 38.79
N GLN A 187 6.74 -8.42 38.59
CA GLN A 187 6.84 -9.06 37.29
C GLN A 187 5.44 -9.49 36.84
N PRO A 188 4.87 -8.85 35.80
CA PRO A 188 3.57 -9.22 35.29
C PRO A 188 3.70 -10.48 34.42
N SER A 189 2.61 -11.22 34.30
CA SER A 189 2.48 -12.22 33.24
C SER A 189 2.45 -11.53 31.88
N PRO A 190 2.99 -12.14 30.81
CA PRO A 190 2.84 -11.61 29.47
C PRO A 190 1.34 -11.49 29.11
N PRO A 191 0.96 -10.54 28.23
CA PRO A 191 -0.43 -10.35 27.82
C PRO A 191 -1.05 -11.66 27.33
N PRO A 192 -2.27 -12.02 27.76
CA PRO A 192 -2.92 -13.26 27.34
C PRO A 192 -3.28 -13.22 25.85
N GLY A 193 -3.30 -14.39 25.20
CA GLY A 193 -3.75 -14.54 23.80
C GLY A 193 -2.64 -14.51 22.74
N LEU A 194 -1.37 -14.40 23.15
CA LEU A 194 -0.22 -14.53 22.28
C LEU A 194 0.07 -16.00 21.95
N ARG A 195 0.56 -16.25 20.73
CA ARG A 195 0.96 -17.59 20.27
C ARG A 195 2.36 -17.96 20.76
N GLY A 196 3.24 -16.97 20.91
CA GLY A 196 4.61 -17.13 21.36
C GLY A 196 4.79 -17.03 22.88
N THR A 197 5.85 -17.64 23.38
CA THR A 197 6.33 -17.43 24.75
C THR A 197 7.39 -16.34 24.73
N TYR A 198 7.10 -15.19 25.34
CA TYR A 198 8.02 -14.05 25.38
C TYR A 198 8.56 -13.85 26.79
N SER A 199 9.86 -13.53 26.88
CA SER A 199 10.48 -13.17 28.15
C SER A 199 9.97 -11.80 28.62
N VAL A 200 9.63 -11.71 29.90
CA VAL A 200 9.24 -10.45 30.56
C VAL A 200 10.37 -10.04 31.49
N LEU A 201 11.03 -8.93 31.17
CA LEU A 201 12.26 -8.47 31.82
C LEU A 201 12.02 -7.15 32.57
N PRO A 202 12.72 -6.91 33.68
CA PRO A 202 12.69 -5.61 34.34
C PRO A 202 13.36 -4.54 33.46
N ARG A 203 12.94 -3.29 33.59
CA ARG A 203 13.51 -2.14 32.85
C ARG A 203 15.03 -2.01 32.99
N GLU A 204 15.58 -2.40 34.13
CA GLU A 204 17.03 -2.34 34.40
C GLU A 204 17.83 -3.32 33.52
N ARG A 205 17.18 -4.36 32.98
CA ARG A 205 17.81 -5.33 32.05
C ARG A 205 17.63 -4.97 30.58
N LEU A 206 16.99 -3.84 30.26
CA LEU A 206 16.84 -3.42 28.86
C LEU A 206 18.21 -3.19 28.24
N SER A 207 19.10 -2.44 28.89
CA SER A 207 20.44 -2.16 28.37
C SER A 207 21.24 -3.44 28.10
N GLU A 208 21.21 -4.40 29.03
CA GLU A 208 21.83 -5.72 28.86
C GLU A 208 21.25 -6.46 27.64
N LEU A 209 19.93 -6.39 27.44
CA LEU A 209 19.29 -7.00 26.28
C LEU A 209 19.71 -6.31 24.97
N LEU A 210 19.77 -4.98 24.95
CA LEU A 210 20.22 -4.20 23.78
C LEU A 210 21.68 -4.50 23.40
N HIS A 211 22.55 -4.76 24.38
CA HIS A 211 23.95 -5.14 24.14
C HIS A 211 24.10 -6.58 23.63
N ASN A 212 23.32 -7.51 24.20
CA ASN A 212 23.47 -8.94 23.93
C ASN A 212 22.66 -9.42 22.71
N HIS A 213 21.65 -8.67 22.29
CA HIS A 213 20.77 -9.02 21.18
C HIS A 213 20.67 -7.87 20.18
N ILE A 214 20.52 -8.22 18.89
CA ILE A 214 20.24 -7.23 17.87
C ILE A 214 18.80 -6.77 18.05
N VAL A 215 18.60 -5.54 18.54
CA VAL A 215 17.30 -4.89 18.67
C VAL A 215 17.25 -3.71 17.72
N ASP A 216 16.33 -3.75 16.76
CA ASP A 216 16.18 -2.68 15.77
C ASP A 216 15.33 -1.53 16.33
N GLU A 217 14.26 -1.86 17.06
CA GLU A 217 13.31 -0.88 17.56
C GLU A 217 12.75 -1.24 18.95
N VAL A 218 12.61 -0.23 19.82
CA VAL A 218 11.93 -0.33 21.12
C VAL A 218 10.62 0.42 21.05
N VAL A 219 9.52 -0.22 21.44
CA VAL A 219 8.18 0.38 21.43
C VAL A 219 7.64 0.53 22.84
N PHE A 220 7.40 1.77 23.24
CA PHE A 220 6.80 2.15 24.52
C PHE A 220 5.28 2.09 24.42
N ALA A 221 4.70 1.07 25.05
CA ALA A 221 3.28 0.77 25.13
C ALA A 221 2.78 0.94 26.58
N VAL A 222 2.97 2.14 27.10
CA VAL A 222 2.65 2.52 28.49
C VAL A 222 1.67 3.69 28.52
N ASP A 223 1.04 3.90 29.68
CA ASP A 223 0.19 5.06 29.91
C ASP A 223 1.01 6.37 29.93
N LYS A 224 0.31 7.50 29.77
CA LYS A 224 0.94 8.82 29.66
C LYS A 224 1.78 9.17 30.88
N GLU A 225 1.29 8.84 32.07
CA GLU A 225 1.95 9.11 33.34
C GLU A 225 3.24 8.29 33.48
N GLU A 226 3.21 7.03 33.05
CA GLU A 226 4.39 6.15 33.06
C GLU A 226 5.43 6.61 32.03
N LEU A 227 5.00 7.06 30.86
CA LEU A 227 5.89 7.50 29.79
C LEU A 227 6.86 8.60 30.25
N LEU A 228 6.39 9.54 31.08
CA LEU A 228 7.22 10.60 31.66
C LEU A 228 8.33 10.03 32.55
N GLY A 229 8.04 8.97 33.29
CA GLY A 229 9.02 8.28 34.15
C GLY A 229 10.04 7.43 33.38
N LEU A 230 9.85 7.24 32.07
CA LEU A 230 10.72 6.44 31.21
C LEU A 230 11.71 7.27 30.40
N GLU A 231 11.77 8.58 30.58
CA GLU A 231 12.78 9.45 29.97
C GLU A 231 14.22 8.92 30.15
N PRO A 232 14.65 8.41 31.34
CA PRO A 232 15.98 7.82 31.48
C PRO A 232 16.18 6.59 30.59
N LEU A 233 15.14 5.76 30.44
CA LEU A 233 15.18 4.55 29.62
C LEU A 233 15.21 4.90 28.12
N MET A 234 14.53 5.98 27.73
CA MET A 234 14.56 6.51 26.37
C MET A 234 15.95 7.05 26.02
N HIS A 235 16.60 7.78 26.94
CA HIS A 235 17.98 8.22 26.75
C HIS A 235 18.95 7.05 26.60
N GLN A 236 18.81 5.99 27.40
CA GLN A 236 19.62 4.77 27.23
C GLN A 236 19.44 4.14 25.84
N CYS A 237 18.20 4.09 25.34
CA CYS A 237 17.94 3.58 24.00
C CYS A 237 18.55 4.47 22.89
N GLU A 238 18.57 5.79 23.11
CA GLU A 238 19.22 6.75 22.22
C GLU A 238 20.75 6.60 22.20
N GLU A 239 21.37 6.40 23.37
CA GLU A 239 22.82 6.14 23.51
C GLU A 239 23.24 4.86 22.77
N GLU A 240 22.41 3.81 22.82
CA GLU A 240 22.61 2.56 22.06
C GLU A 240 22.28 2.69 20.56
N GLY A 241 21.80 3.86 20.11
CA GLY A 241 21.44 4.11 18.70
C GLY A 241 20.20 3.34 18.23
N VAL A 242 19.35 2.89 19.15
CA VAL A 242 18.15 2.10 18.86
C VAL A 242 16.95 3.00 18.60
N HIS A 243 16.16 2.68 17.57
CA HIS A 243 14.99 3.48 17.25
C HIS A 243 13.85 3.28 18.26
N MET A 244 13.36 4.39 18.81
CA MET A 244 12.24 4.36 19.75
C MET A 244 10.91 4.69 19.07
N ARG A 245 9.84 4.07 19.55
CA ARG A 245 8.46 4.40 19.17
C ARG A 245 7.57 4.47 20.39
N VAL A 246 6.61 5.37 20.37
CA VAL A 246 5.61 5.47 21.44
C VAL A 246 4.26 5.10 20.86
N GLN A 247 3.58 4.16 21.50
CA GLN A 247 2.18 3.85 21.21
C GLN A 247 1.31 4.98 21.76
N LEU A 248 0.41 5.48 20.92
CA LEU A 248 -0.38 6.66 21.19
C LEU A 248 -1.78 6.32 21.73
N ASP A 249 -1.90 5.25 22.52
CA ASP A 249 -3.19 4.71 22.97
C ASP A 249 -3.87 5.59 24.04
N PHE A 250 -3.09 6.39 24.76
CA PHE A 250 -3.59 7.40 25.71
C PHE A 250 -4.26 8.61 25.04
N LEU A 251 -4.30 8.68 23.70
CA LEU A 251 -4.96 9.76 22.97
C LEU A 251 -6.44 9.42 22.70
N PRO A 252 -7.34 10.42 22.63
CA PRO A 252 -8.76 10.17 22.38
C PRO A 252 -9.00 9.40 21.08
N GLN A 253 -9.74 8.30 21.18
CA GLN A 253 -10.17 7.51 20.03
C GLN A 253 -11.22 8.30 19.23
N GLY A 254 -11.04 8.44 17.92
CA GLY A 254 -11.99 9.16 17.05
C GLY A 254 -11.35 9.92 15.88
N PHE A 255 -10.02 10.11 15.90
CA PHE A 255 -9.28 10.71 14.79
C PHE A 255 -8.74 9.64 13.85
N SER A 256 -8.94 9.84 12.55
CA SER A 256 -8.56 8.88 11.51
C SER A 256 -7.08 8.99 11.11
N HIS A 257 -6.46 10.15 11.36
CA HIS A 257 -5.08 10.43 11.00
C HIS A 257 -4.34 11.21 12.10
N VAL A 258 -3.18 10.68 12.52
CA VAL A 258 -2.26 11.31 13.47
C VAL A 258 -0.89 11.46 12.81
N PHE A 259 -0.33 12.67 12.83
CA PHE A 259 0.99 12.96 12.27
C PHE A 259 1.70 14.06 13.06
N VAL A 260 3.03 14.12 12.94
CA VAL A 260 3.84 15.19 13.55
C VAL A 260 4.08 16.28 12.50
N GLU A 261 3.63 17.49 12.81
CA GLU A 261 3.87 18.70 12.03
C GLU A 261 4.89 19.58 12.78
N HIS A 262 5.72 20.35 12.08
CA HIS A 262 6.70 21.22 12.74
C HIS A 262 6.30 22.67 12.53
N LEU A 263 5.93 23.35 13.62
CA LEU A 263 5.79 24.79 13.63
C LEU A 263 7.17 25.39 13.94
N SER A 264 7.92 25.73 12.89
CA SER A 264 9.35 26.09 12.98
C SER A 264 10.16 24.93 13.59
N HIS A 265 10.56 25.03 14.85
CA HIS A 265 11.36 24.04 15.57
C HIS A 265 10.54 23.25 16.59
N VAL A 266 9.25 23.57 16.76
CA VAL A 266 8.37 22.91 17.73
C VAL A 266 7.59 21.80 17.02
N PRO A 267 7.80 20.52 17.38
CA PRO A 267 6.98 19.43 16.87
C PRO A 267 5.59 19.49 17.52
N LEU A 268 4.55 19.49 16.69
CA LEU A 268 3.14 19.45 17.07
C LEU A 268 2.58 18.11 16.63
N LEU A 269 1.87 17.43 17.53
CA LEU A 269 1.11 16.23 17.21
C LEU A 269 -0.28 16.65 16.71
N THR A 270 -0.52 16.51 15.41
CA THR A 270 -1.75 16.94 14.75
C THR A 270 -2.71 15.78 14.57
N PHE A 271 -3.96 16.00 14.94
CA PHE A 271 -5.07 15.06 14.72
C PHE A 271 -5.98 15.61 13.63
N ALA A 272 -6.22 14.80 12.59
CA ALA A 272 -7.11 15.16 11.51
C ALA A 272 -8.20 14.10 11.34
N SER A 273 -9.43 14.56 11.06
CA SER A 273 -10.56 13.71 10.70
C SER A 273 -10.56 13.34 9.21
N SER A 274 -9.85 14.10 8.38
CA SER A 274 -9.70 13.83 6.95
C SER A 274 -8.23 13.91 6.52
N PRO A 275 -7.81 13.09 5.54
CA PRO A 275 -6.47 13.19 4.98
C PRO A 275 -6.33 14.52 4.23
N GLN A 276 -5.41 15.39 4.68
CA GLN A 276 -5.05 16.64 4.01
C GLN A 276 -4.17 16.39 2.78
N ASN A 277 -4.64 15.58 1.83
CA ASN A 277 -3.98 15.47 0.55
C ASN A 277 -4.44 16.64 -0.32
N GLU A 278 -3.66 17.73 -0.31
CA GLU A 278 -3.97 18.95 -1.08
C GLU A 278 -4.20 18.65 -2.57
N PHE A 279 -3.46 17.70 -3.14
CA PHE A 279 -3.68 17.26 -4.51
C PHE A 279 -5.02 16.57 -4.69
N ALA A 280 -5.44 15.72 -3.75
CA ALA A 280 -6.75 15.07 -3.83
C ALA A 280 -7.89 16.10 -3.70
N LEU A 281 -7.73 17.11 -2.84
CA LEU A 281 -8.68 18.22 -2.71
C LEU A 281 -8.73 19.09 -3.98
N PHE A 282 -7.58 19.35 -4.59
CA PHE A 282 -7.49 20.04 -5.88
C PHE A 282 -8.20 19.25 -7.00
N PHE A 283 -7.91 17.95 -7.13
CA PHE A 283 -8.58 17.09 -8.11
C PHE A 283 -10.09 17.01 -7.90
N LYS A 284 -10.53 16.90 -6.64
CA LYS A 284 -11.95 16.96 -6.29
C LYS A 284 -12.57 18.28 -6.78
N ARG A 285 -11.88 19.40 -6.58
CA ARG A 285 -12.35 20.71 -7.04
C ARG A 285 -12.46 20.80 -8.57
N VAL A 286 -11.51 20.20 -9.29
CA VAL A 286 -11.57 20.11 -10.77
C VAL A 286 -12.75 19.23 -11.20
N ILE A 287 -12.95 18.07 -10.56
CA ILE A 287 -14.07 17.17 -10.85
C ILE A 287 -15.40 17.86 -10.59
N ASP A 288 -15.56 18.49 -9.43
CA ASP A 288 -16.79 19.19 -9.05
C ASP A 288 -17.10 20.33 -10.05
N LEU A 289 -16.08 21.06 -10.52
CA LEU A 289 -16.22 22.06 -11.58
C LEU A 289 -16.68 21.45 -12.92
N VAL A 290 -16.03 20.37 -13.38
CA VAL A 290 -16.35 19.73 -14.66
C VAL A 290 -17.75 19.11 -14.63
N ILE A 291 -18.09 18.38 -13.57
CA ILE A 291 -19.42 17.79 -13.40
C ILE A 291 -20.47 18.91 -13.36
N SER A 292 -20.24 19.96 -12.59
CA SER A 292 -21.18 21.09 -12.53
C SER A 292 -21.38 21.72 -13.90
N ALA A 293 -20.31 21.99 -14.65
CA ALA A 293 -20.39 22.58 -15.99
C ALA A 293 -21.16 21.68 -16.98
N VAL A 294 -20.90 20.37 -16.96
CA VAL A 294 -21.59 19.39 -17.81
C VAL A 294 -23.07 19.31 -17.45
N THR A 295 -23.40 19.17 -16.16
CA THR A 295 -24.78 19.10 -15.68
C THR A 295 -25.55 20.37 -15.99
N LEU A 296 -24.93 21.55 -15.83
CA LEU A 296 -25.57 22.84 -16.09
C LEU A 296 -25.78 23.06 -17.60
N THR A 297 -24.86 22.60 -18.44
CA THR A 297 -25.03 22.60 -19.90
C THR A 297 -26.19 21.69 -20.33
N LEU A 298 -26.25 20.47 -19.77
CA LEU A 298 -27.32 19.50 -20.04
C LEU A 298 -28.70 19.97 -19.57
N LEU A 299 -28.78 20.64 -18.41
CA LEU A 299 -30.03 21.16 -17.84
C LEU A 299 -30.41 22.55 -18.35
N SER A 300 -29.50 23.26 -19.03
CA SER A 300 -29.79 24.58 -19.60
C SER A 300 -31.04 24.64 -20.49
N PRO A 301 -31.36 23.65 -21.34
CA PRO A 301 -32.57 23.71 -22.18
C PRO A 301 -33.83 23.59 -21.33
N LEU A 302 -33.80 22.75 -20.29
CA LEU A 302 -34.90 22.59 -19.34
C LEU A 302 -35.15 23.90 -18.58
N PHE A 303 -34.08 24.55 -18.11
CA PHE A 303 -34.20 25.84 -17.42
C PHE A 303 -34.75 26.94 -18.33
N VAL A 304 -34.39 26.95 -19.62
CA VAL A 304 -34.96 27.89 -20.59
C VAL A 304 -36.44 27.62 -20.86
N ILE A 305 -36.89 26.35 -20.82
CA ILE A 305 -38.31 25.99 -21.00
C ILE A 305 -39.15 26.36 -19.76
N LEU A 306 -38.57 26.30 -18.57
CA LEU A 306 -39.25 26.60 -17.30
C LEU A 306 -39.23 28.09 -16.91
N ALA A 307 -38.37 28.89 -17.54
CA ALA A 307 -38.23 30.34 -17.30
C ALA A 307 -39.22 31.15 -18.14
#